data_AF-X1AU63-F1
#
_entry.id   AF-X1AU63-F1
#
_cell.length_a   1.000
_cell.length_b   1.000
_cell.length_c   1.000
_cell.angle_alpha   90.00
_cell.angle_beta   90.00
_cell.angle_gamma   90.00
#
_symmetry.space_group_name_H-M   'P 1'
#
loop_
_entity.id
_entity.type
_entity.pdbx_description
1 polymer ?
#
loop_
_entity_poly.entity_id
_entity_poly.type
_entity_poly.pdbx_seq_one_letter_code
_entity_poly.pdbx_strand_id
1 'polypeptide(L)'
;MSEEQKLTLGEILKVRTVPGREGKPIARLPDGRVVLFDKNSEYYEMLDANMSVEGHIIVISENYVIINPTKEPEVVEPIMYTHYPEIVVDDIVEELEELIESVSGNAEVIPKALLRVLQLQQLIVRILKEEG
;
A
#
# COMPACT_ATOMS: atom_id res chain seq x y z
N MET A 1 11.19 16.23 7.34
CA MET A 1 12.40 15.45 6.97
C MET A 1 12.36 14.21 7.84
N SER A 2 11.97 13.08 7.26
CA SER A 2 11.89 11.79 7.96
C SER A 2 13.31 11.32 8.26
N GLU A 3 13.58 10.94 9.51
CA GLU A 3 14.85 10.34 9.90
C GLU A 3 15.12 9.12 9.01
N GLU A 4 16.26 9.10 8.31
CA GLU A 4 16.75 7.89 7.65
C GLU A 4 16.99 6.84 8.74
N GLN A 5 16.12 5.84 8.82
CA GLN A 5 16.35 4.69 9.69
C GLN A 5 17.65 4.00 9.27
N LYS A 6 18.70 4.22 10.06
CA LYS A 6 20.01 3.62 9.85
C LYS A 6 19.96 2.14 10.21
N LEU A 7 19.63 1.31 9.23
CA LEU A 7 19.58 -0.14 9.37
C LEU A 7 20.95 -0.72 9.75
N THR A 8 20.94 -1.69 10.64
CA THR A 8 22.13 -2.42 11.07
C THR A 8 22.03 -3.91 10.73
N LEU A 9 23.15 -4.53 10.32
CA LEU A 9 23.19 -5.99 10.13
C LEU A 9 22.87 -6.71 11.45
N GLY A 10 22.04 -7.76 11.37
CA GLY A 10 21.56 -8.52 12.52
C GLY A 10 20.38 -7.90 13.27
N GLU A 11 20.02 -6.65 12.98
CA GLU A 11 18.83 -6.02 13.55
C GLU A 11 17.55 -6.76 13.14
N ILE A 12 16.57 -6.81 14.04
CA ILE A 12 15.25 -7.38 13.76
C ILE A 12 14.40 -6.31 13.09
N LEU A 13 13.84 -6.66 11.92
CA LEU A 13 12.96 -5.81 11.15
C LEU A 13 11.59 -6.49 11.06
N LYS A 14 10.53 -5.73 11.36
CA LYS A 14 9.15 -6.15 11.12
C LYS A 14 8.61 -5.44 9.89
N VAL A 15 8.19 -6.21 8.89
CA VAL A 15 7.73 -5.69 7.61
C VAL A 15 6.41 -6.31 7.20
N ARG A 16 5.64 -5.60 6.37
CA ARG A 16 4.44 -6.13 5.71
C ARG A 16 4.76 -6.48 4.26
N THR A 17 4.47 -7.71 3.86
CA THR A 17 4.64 -8.15 2.48
C THR A 17 3.57 -7.55 1.57
N VAL A 18 3.97 -7.26 0.36
CA VAL A 18 3.15 -6.80 -0.76
C VAL A 18 3.48 -7.67 -1.98
N PRO A 19 2.55 -7.82 -2.94
CA PRO A 19 2.82 -8.58 -4.15
C PRO A 19 3.91 -7.88 -4.97
N GLY A 20 4.99 -8.60 -5.24
CA GLY A 20 6.06 -8.20 -6.13
C GLY A 20 5.88 -8.73 -7.55
N ARG A 21 6.98 -8.76 -8.31
CA ARG A 21 6.99 -9.30 -9.68
C ARG A 21 6.65 -10.79 -9.66
N GLU A 22 5.81 -11.22 -10.61
CA GLU A 22 5.38 -12.63 -10.74
C GLU A 22 4.69 -13.17 -9.47
N GLY A 23 4.09 -12.30 -8.66
CA GLY A 23 3.38 -12.69 -7.44
C GLY A 23 4.30 -12.97 -6.25
N LYS A 24 5.62 -12.84 -6.38
CA LYS A 24 6.54 -13.11 -5.26
C LYS A 24 6.42 -12.02 -4.19
N PRO A 25 6.30 -12.38 -2.90
CA PRO A 25 6.17 -11.40 -1.83
C PRO A 25 7.47 -10.60 -1.67
N ILE A 26 7.33 -9.28 -1.58
CA ILE A 26 8.40 -8.34 -1.22
C ILE A 26 7.89 -7.43 -0.11
N ALA A 27 8.76 -6.71 0.56
CA ALA A 27 8.35 -5.57 1.37
C ALA A 27 9.05 -4.29 0.90
N ARG A 28 8.59 -3.13 1.37
CA ARG A 28 9.22 -1.83 1.10
C ARG A 28 9.44 -1.08 2.38
N LEU A 29 10.62 -0.48 2.50
CA LEU A 29 10.95 0.41 3.61
C LEU A 29 10.49 1.85 3.30
N PRO A 30 10.35 2.70 4.33
CA PRO A 30 9.96 4.11 4.14
C PRO A 30 10.89 4.90 3.23
N ASP A 31 12.17 4.50 3.16
CA ASP A 31 13.18 5.11 2.29
C ASP A 31 13.15 4.59 0.83
N GLY A 32 12.23 3.69 0.51
CA GLY A 32 12.04 3.15 -0.83
C GLY A 32 12.82 1.86 -1.13
N ARG A 33 13.73 1.42 -0.24
CA ARG A 33 14.46 0.15 -0.42
C ARG A 33 13.51 -1.04 -0.41
N VAL A 34 13.83 -2.03 -1.26
CA VAL A 34 13.06 -3.27 -1.36
C VAL A 34 13.57 -4.27 -0.32
N VAL A 35 12.67 -4.88 0.43
CA VAL A 35 13.00 -5.99 1.34
C VAL A 35 12.70 -7.31 0.64
N LEU A 36 13.71 -8.16 0.58
CA LEU A 36 13.66 -9.52 0.09
C LEU A 36 13.85 -10.50 1.25
N PHE A 37 13.44 -11.74 1.04
CA PHE A 37 13.46 -12.78 2.06
C PHE A 37 14.49 -13.86 1.72
N ASP A 38 15.18 -14.38 2.72
CA ASP A 38 16.14 -15.46 2.55
C ASP A 38 15.45 -16.76 2.09
N LYS A 39 15.85 -17.26 0.92
CA LYS A 39 15.34 -18.51 0.34
C LYS A 39 15.70 -19.76 1.12
N ASN A 40 16.70 -19.67 2.00
CA ASN A 40 17.13 -20.79 2.84
C ASN A 40 16.36 -20.85 4.16
N SER A 41 15.49 -19.87 4.44
CA SER A 41 14.65 -19.86 5.63
C SER A 41 13.61 -20.98 5.57
N GLU A 42 13.37 -21.65 6.69
CA GLU A 42 12.28 -22.63 6.82
C GLU A 42 10.89 -22.02 6.58
N TYR A 43 10.77 -20.70 6.79
CA TYR A 43 9.53 -19.95 6.61
C TYR A 43 9.35 -19.39 5.19
N TYR A 44 10.31 -19.57 4.28
CA TYR A 44 10.28 -18.93 2.96
C TYR A 44 9.05 -19.35 2.13
N GLU A 45 8.71 -20.64 2.12
CA GLU A 45 7.57 -21.17 1.38
C GLU A 45 6.21 -20.76 1.98
N MET A 46 6.19 -20.21 3.20
CA MET A 46 4.98 -19.71 3.87
C MET A 46 4.72 -18.24 3.56
N LEU A 47 5.64 -17.55 2.88
CA LEU A 47 5.51 -16.16 2.55
C LEU A 47 4.51 -15.96 1.40
N ASP A 48 3.51 -15.13 1.65
CA ASP A 48 2.57 -14.62 0.66
C ASP A 48 2.42 -13.10 0.83
N ALA A 49 1.68 -12.45 -0.07
CA ALA A 49 1.30 -11.05 0.05
C ALA A 49 0.42 -10.80 1.29
N ASN A 50 0.48 -9.59 1.84
CA ASN A 50 -0.31 -9.15 3.00
C ASN A 50 -0.02 -9.89 4.32
N MET A 51 1.19 -10.40 4.49
CA MET A 51 1.66 -11.00 5.73
C MET A 51 2.59 -10.05 6.49
N SER A 52 2.65 -10.20 7.80
CA SER A 52 3.58 -9.54 8.70
C SER A 52 4.73 -10.51 8.97
N VAL A 53 5.93 -10.08 8.61
CA VAL A 53 7.15 -10.89 8.71
C VAL A 53 8.14 -10.17 9.61
N GLU A 54 8.69 -10.91 10.56
CA GLU A 54 9.77 -10.44 11.44
C GLU A 54 11.02 -11.23 11.12
N GLY A 55 12.16 -10.56 10.96
CA GLY A 55 13.39 -11.24 10.57
C GLY A 55 14.66 -10.43 10.80
N HIS A 56 15.78 -11.13 10.89
CA HIS A 56 17.10 -10.50 11.02
C HIS A 56 17.59 -10.00 9.67
N ILE A 57 18.15 -8.79 9.64
CA ILE A 57 18.81 -8.26 8.45
C ILE A 57 20.12 -9.02 8.22
N ILE A 58 20.20 -9.75 7.11
CA ILE A 58 21.40 -10.51 6.73
C ILE A 58 22.20 -9.84 5.61
N VAL A 59 21.56 -8.96 4.83
CA VAL A 59 22.22 -8.18 3.76
C VAL A 59 21.63 -6.77 3.73
N ILE A 60 22.51 -5.77 3.64
CA ILE A 60 22.14 -4.38 3.36
C ILE A 60 22.85 -3.97 2.06
N SER A 61 22.06 -3.48 1.12
CA SER A 61 22.53 -2.86 -0.13
C SER A 61 21.93 -1.45 -0.26
N GLU A 62 22.35 -0.73 -1.29
CA GLU A 62 21.83 0.61 -1.61
C GLU A 62 20.33 0.55 -1.95
N ASN A 63 19.92 -0.44 -2.73
CA ASN A 63 18.55 -0.54 -3.26
C ASN A 63 17.67 -1.58 -2.57
N TYR A 64 18.27 -2.48 -1.79
CA TYR A 64 17.54 -3.57 -1.17
C TYR A 64 18.16 -4.05 0.14
N VAL A 65 17.35 -4.76 0.91
CA VAL A 65 17.73 -5.43 2.16
C VAL A 65 17.23 -6.86 2.08
N ILE A 66 18.02 -7.83 2.57
CA ILE A 66 17.55 -9.20 2.72
C ILE A 66 17.38 -9.49 4.20
N ILE A 67 16.22 -9.99 4.58
CA ILE A 67 15.97 -10.47 5.94
C ILE A 67 15.78 -11.98 5.95
N ASN A 68 16.26 -12.63 7.01
CA ASN A 68 15.95 -14.01 7.31
C ASN A 68 14.80 -14.04 8.33
N PRO A 69 13.59 -14.50 7.95
CA PRO A 69 12.47 -14.64 8.89
C PRO A 69 12.85 -15.44 10.14
N THR A 70 12.46 -14.93 11.31
CA THR A 70 12.79 -15.54 12.62
C THR A 70 11.63 -16.34 13.21
N LYS A 71 10.43 -16.17 12.66
CA LYS A 71 9.21 -16.84 13.09
C LYS A 71 8.24 -16.97 11.91
N GLU A 72 7.20 -17.76 12.13
CA GLU A 72 6.11 -17.95 11.17
C GLU A 72 5.46 -16.60 10.78
N PRO A 73 5.27 -16.33 9.48
CA PRO A 73 4.58 -15.13 8.99
C PRO A 73 3.12 -15.06 9.48
N GLU A 74 2.70 -13.87 9.92
CA GLU A 74 1.34 -13.64 10.42
C GLU A 74 0.48 -13.05 9.30
N VAL A 75 -0.70 -13.61 9.01
CA VAL A 75 -1.64 -13.00 8.06
C VAL A 75 -2.13 -11.67 8.63
N VAL A 76 -1.90 -10.57 7.89
CA VAL A 76 -2.46 -9.27 8.25
C VAL A 76 -3.81 -9.18 7.58
N GLU A 77 -4.88 -9.33 8.37
CA GLU A 77 -6.22 -9.07 7.89
C GLU A 77 -6.24 -7.68 7.22
N PRO A 78 -6.78 -7.57 6.00
CA PRO A 78 -7.00 -6.26 5.43
C PRO A 78 -7.84 -5.49 6.44
N ILE A 79 -7.35 -4.31 6.85
CA ILE A 79 -8.19 -3.34 7.54
C ILE A 79 -9.27 -2.99 6.51
N MET A 80 -10.37 -3.74 6.53
CA MET A 80 -11.58 -3.32 5.88
C MET A 80 -11.98 -2.07 6.65
N TYR A 81 -11.79 -0.91 6.04
CA TYR A 81 -12.50 0.28 6.43
C TYR A 81 -13.99 -0.04 6.22
N THR A 82 -14.63 -0.62 7.24
CA THR A 82 -16.02 -1.09 7.17
C THR A 82 -17.04 0.05 7.17
N HIS A 83 -16.60 1.31 7.19
CA HIS A 83 -17.42 2.47 6.87
C HIS A 83 -16.60 3.43 6.02
N TYR A 84 -16.59 3.19 4.71
CA TYR A 84 -16.71 4.35 3.83
C TYR A 84 -18.15 4.85 4.01
N PRO A 85 -18.39 6.17 4.19
CA PRO A 85 -19.76 6.67 4.00
C PRO A 85 -20.25 6.11 2.66
N GLU A 86 -21.51 5.70 2.57
CA GLU A 86 -22.12 5.42 1.27
C GLU A 86 -22.08 6.73 0.49
N ILE A 87 -20.99 6.94 -0.25
CA ILE A 87 -20.85 8.11 -1.11
C ILE A 87 -21.77 7.80 -2.29
N VAL A 88 -22.93 8.44 -2.30
CA VAL A 88 -23.89 8.32 -3.38
C VAL A 88 -23.30 9.03 -4.59
N VAL A 89 -23.44 8.43 -5.78
CA VAL A 89 -22.94 9.02 -7.03
C VAL A 89 -23.46 10.45 -7.19
N ASP A 90 -24.71 10.67 -6.82
CA ASP A 90 -25.39 11.96 -6.87
C ASP A 90 -24.65 13.02 -6.02
N ASP A 91 -24.20 12.68 -4.81
CA ASP A 91 -23.46 13.60 -3.93
C ASP A 91 -22.12 14.05 -4.56
N ILE A 92 -21.41 13.14 -5.24
CA ILE A 92 -20.14 13.49 -5.90
C ILE A 92 -20.39 14.36 -7.13
N VAL A 93 -21.47 14.09 -7.87
CA VAL A 93 -21.85 14.86 -9.06
C VAL A 93 -22.23 16.28 -8.66
N GLU A 94 -23.05 16.45 -7.63
CA GLU A 94 -23.44 17.78 -7.10
C GLU A 94 -22.21 18.59 -6.67
N GLU A 95 -21.31 18.00 -5.88
CA GLU A 95 -20.07 18.69 -5.49
C GLU A 95 -19.16 19.04 -6.69
N LEU A 96 -19.12 18.19 -7.72
CA LEU A 96 -18.35 18.46 -8.92
C LEU A 96 -18.94 19.64 -9.72
N GLU A 97 -20.26 19.74 -9.79
CA GLU A 97 -20.95 20.86 -10.43
C GLU A 97 -20.62 22.18 -9.70
N GLU A 98 -20.69 22.20 -8.37
CA GLU A 98 -20.29 23.37 -7.57
C GLU A 98 -18.81 23.75 -7.76
N LEU A 99 -17.92 22.75 -7.83
CA LEU A 99 -16.50 22.97 -8.11
C LEU A 99 -16.27 23.52 -9.52
N ILE A 100 -17.00 23.05 -10.52
CA ILE A 100 -16.93 23.55 -11.91
C ILE A 100 -17.44 24.99 -12.00
N GLU A 101 -18.51 25.34 -11.28
CA GLU A 101 -19.01 26.72 -11.22
C GLU A 101 -18.01 27.66 -10.55
N SER A 102 -17.25 27.16 -9.57
CA SER A 102 -16.23 27.92 -8.83
C SER A 102 -14.82 27.88 -9.44
N VAL A 103 -14.62 27.20 -10.58
CA VAL A 103 -13.31 27.03 -11.25
C VAL A 103 -12.69 28.34 -11.75
N SER A 104 -13.45 29.45 -11.78
CA SER A 104 -12.94 30.78 -12.13
C SER A 104 -11.88 31.27 -11.12
N GLY A 105 -10.61 30.93 -11.38
CA GLY A 105 -9.43 31.59 -10.79
C GLY A 105 -8.89 31.01 -9.48
N ASN A 106 -9.50 29.95 -8.92
CA ASN A 106 -9.01 29.35 -7.68
C ASN A 106 -8.22 28.04 -7.95
N ALA A 107 -6.89 28.12 -7.83
CA ALA A 107 -5.98 27.02 -8.08
C ALA A 107 -6.20 25.80 -7.16
N GLU A 108 -6.87 25.95 -6.01
CA GLU A 108 -7.19 24.85 -5.09
C GLU A 108 -8.41 24.03 -5.52
N VAL A 109 -9.24 24.57 -6.41
CA VAL A 109 -10.46 23.91 -6.90
C VAL A 109 -10.10 22.77 -7.87
N ILE A 110 -9.04 22.94 -8.66
CA ILE A 110 -8.60 21.96 -9.66
C ILE A 110 -8.17 20.63 -9.02
N PRO A 111 -7.28 20.59 -7.99
CA PRO A 111 -6.94 19.34 -7.30
C PRO A 111 -8.14 18.65 -6.64
N LYS A 112 -9.09 19.40 -6.09
CA LYS A 112 -10.30 18.85 -5.47
C LYS A 112 -11.22 18.21 -6.49
N ALA A 113 -11.44 18.86 -7.63
CA ALA A 113 -12.24 18.31 -8.72
C ALA A 113 -11.60 17.02 -9.28
N LEU A 114 -10.27 16.99 -9.47
CA LEU A 114 -9.56 15.79 -9.93
C LEU A 114 -9.70 14.61 -8.94
N LEU A 115 -9.64 14.88 -7.63
CA LEU A 115 -9.84 13.85 -6.61
C LEU A 115 -11.26 13.26 -6.67
N ARG A 116 -12.28 14.10 -6.84
CA ARG A 116 -13.68 13.66 -6.98
C ARG A 116 -13.91 12.81 -8.23
N VAL A 117 -13.31 13.18 -9.37
CA VAL A 117 -13.37 12.36 -10.60
C VAL A 117 -12.74 10.97 -10.41
N LEU A 118 -11.61 10.88 -9.71
CA LEU A 118 -10.99 9.59 -9.39
C LEU A 118 -11.87 8.71 -8.49
N GLN A 119 -12.55 9.31 -7.50
CA GLN A 119 -13.48 8.60 -6.62
C GLN A 119 -14.67 8.03 -7.39
N LEU A 120 -15.24 8.80 -8.33
CA LEU A 120 -16.32 8.33 -9.22
C LEU A 120 -15.87 7.13 -10.07
N GLN A 121 -14.67 7.20 -10.66
CA GLN A 121 -14.15 6.09 -11.46
C GLN A 121 -14.00 4.80 -10.63
N GLN A 122 -13.55 4.90 -9.38
CA GLN A 122 -13.43 3.75 -8.48
C GLN A 122 -14.78 3.13 -8.15
N LEU A 123 -15.81 3.95 -7.93
CA LEU A 123 -17.18 3.47 -7.69
C LEU A 123 -17.75 2.74 -8.91
N ILE A 124 -17.59 3.30 -10.11
CA ILE A 124 -18.05 2.68 -11.37
C ILE A 124 -17.39 1.30 -11.57
N VAL A 125 -16.07 1.21 -11.40
CA VAL A 125 -15.33 -0.06 -11.52
C VAL A 125 -15.81 -1.09 -10.50
N ARG A 126 -16.21 -0.65 -9.30
CA ARG A 126 -16.74 -1.55 -8.26
C ARG A 126 -18.11 -2.11 -8.64
N ILE A 127 -19.04 -1.25 -9.06
CA ILE A 127 -20.39 -1.66 -9.51
C ILE A 127 -20.26 -2.70 -10.65
N LEU A 128 -19.44 -2.40 -11.66
CA LEU A 128 -19.22 -3.31 -12.80
C LEU A 128 -18.58 -4.65 -12.43
N LYS A 129 -17.89 -4.75 -11.28
CA LYS A 129 -17.28 -5.99 -10.79
C LYS A 129 -18.20 -6.81 -9.89
N GLU A 130 -19.14 -6.17 -9.20
CA GLU A 130 -20.14 -6.86 -8.36
C GLU A 130 -21.31 -7.42 -9.21
N GLU A 131 -21.49 -6.95 -10.45
CA GLU A 131 -22.53 -7.42 -11.39
C GLU A 131 -22.10 -8.55 -12.35
N GLY A 132 -20.82 -8.98 -12.33
CA GLY A 132 -20.26 -9.99 -13.24
C GLY A 132 -19.85 -11.29 -12.56
#